data_AF-A0A7V8WE69-F1
#
_entry.id   AF-A0A7V8WE69-F1
#
_cell.length_a   1.000
_cell.length_b   1.000
_cell.length_c   1.000
_cell.angle_alpha   90.00
_cell.angle_beta   90.00
_cell.angle_gamma   90.00
#
_symmetry.space_group_name_H-M   'P 1'
#
loop_
_entity.id
_entity.type
_entity.pdbx_description
1 polymer ?
#
loop_
_entity_poly.entity_id
_entity_poly.type
_entity_poly.pdbx_seq_one_letter_code
_entity_poly.pdbx_strand_id
1 'polypeptide(L)'
;MLWLKSLRNDWLSNVRGDLLAGMVVALALIPEAIAFSIIAGVDPKVGLYASFCIAVVISVAGGRPGMISAATGAMALVMVTLVKEYGLQYLLAATLLTGVLQMIAGALRLGSLMRLISRSVVTGFVNALAILIFMAQL
;
A
#
# COMPACT_ATOMS: atom_id res chain seq x y z
N MET A 1 -34.90 5.23 -4.36
CA MET A 1 -34.99 3.79 -4.00
C MET A 1 -33.76 2.98 -4.43
N LEU A 2 -33.15 3.23 -5.59
CA LEU A 2 -31.90 2.57 -6.03
C LEU A 2 -30.67 2.94 -5.18
N TRP A 3 -30.57 4.20 -4.73
CA TRP A 3 -29.46 4.69 -3.91
C TRP A 3 -29.38 4.05 -2.51
N LEU A 4 -30.53 3.86 -1.83
CA LEU A 4 -30.59 3.14 -0.55
C LEU A 4 -30.27 1.64 -0.69
N LYS A 5 -30.59 1.03 -1.83
CA LYS A 5 -30.24 -0.38 -2.10
C LYS A 5 -28.74 -0.56 -2.36
N SER A 6 -28.11 0.38 -3.09
CA SER A 6 -26.65 0.41 -3.28
C SER A 6 -25.95 0.62 -1.94
N LEU A 7 -26.34 1.61 -1.13
CA LEU A 7 -25.73 1.82 0.20
C LEU A 7 -25.82 0.56 1.08
N ARG A 8 -26.98 -0.10 1.09
CA ARG A 8 -27.18 -1.32 1.89
C ARG A 8 -26.37 -2.51 1.38
N ASN A 9 -26.27 -2.70 0.07
CA ASN A 9 -25.53 -3.82 -0.50
C ASN A 9 -24.01 -3.58 -0.51
N ASP A 10 -23.56 -2.34 -0.67
CA ASP A 10 -22.14 -2.00 -0.80
C ASP A 10 -21.48 -1.76 0.57
N TRP A 11 -22.20 -1.21 1.55
CA TRP A 11 -21.62 -0.87 2.87
C TRP A 11 -22.10 -1.78 4.02
N LEU A 12 -23.31 -2.32 3.93
CA LEU A 12 -23.96 -3.01 5.06
C LEU A 12 -24.32 -4.46 4.76
N SER A 13 -23.85 -5.02 3.64
CA SER A 13 -24.21 -6.39 3.24
C SER A 13 -23.61 -7.44 4.17
N ASN A 14 -22.39 -7.22 4.68
CA ASN A 14 -21.69 -8.19 5.52
C ASN A 14 -20.86 -7.57 6.66
N VAL A 15 -21.49 -6.70 7.46
CA VAL A 15 -20.81 -5.98 8.56
C VAL A 15 -20.02 -6.90 9.50
N ARG A 16 -20.56 -8.07 9.85
CA ARG A 16 -19.86 -9.03 10.73
C ARG A 16 -18.61 -9.61 10.08
N GLY A 17 -18.70 -10.03 8.82
CA GLY A 17 -17.57 -10.59 8.09
C GLY A 17 -16.49 -9.53 7.83
N ASP A 18 -16.89 -8.32 7.46
CA ASP A 18 -15.97 -7.23 7.15
C ASP A 18 -15.23 -6.74 8.41
N LEU A 19 -15.91 -6.66 9.56
CA LEU A 19 -15.28 -6.34 10.83
C LEU A 19 -14.28 -7.42 11.27
N LEU A 20 -14.66 -8.70 11.19
CA LEU A 20 -13.76 -9.80 11.54
C LEU A 20 -12.54 -9.83 10.62
N ALA A 21 -12.74 -9.71 9.31
CA ALA A 21 -11.65 -9.65 8.34
C ALA A 21 -10.74 -8.44 8.60
N GLY A 22 -11.32 -7.25 8.83
CA GLY A 22 -10.58 -6.04 9.14
C GLY A 22 -9.71 -6.18 10.40
N MET A 23 -10.25 -6.77 11.47
CA MET A 23 -9.49 -7.02 12.70
C MET A 23 -8.33 -7.99 12.49
N VAL A 24 -8.57 -9.11 11.80
CA VAL A 24 -7.53 -10.10 11.51
C VAL A 24 -6.41 -9.49 10.67
N VAL A 25 -6.77 -8.75 9.62
CA VAL A 25 -5.78 -8.13 8.75
C VAL A 25 -5.05 -6.99 9.46
N ALA A 26 -5.73 -6.18 10.28
CA ALA A 26 -5.08 -5.14 11.07
C ALA A 26 -4.01 -5.73 12.01
N LEU A 27 -4.31 -6.84 12.70
CA LEU A 27 -3.34 -7.53 13.54
C LEU A 27 -2.15 -8.09 12.75
N ALA A 28 -2.39 -8.61 11.54
CA ALA A 28 -1.34 -9.08 10.65
C ALA A 28 -0.44 -7.94 10.12
N LEU A 29 -1.01 -6.75 9.87
CA LEU A 29 -0.31 -5.60 9.31
C LEU A 29 0.63 -4.89 10.30
N ILE A 30 0.38 -4.99 11.62
CA ILE A 30 1.21 -4.32 12.63
C ILE A 30 2.68 -4.77 12.53
N PRO A 31 3.02 -6.07 12.65
CA PRO A 31 4.40 -6.52 12.54
C PRO A 31 4.98 -6.26 11.14
N GLU A 32 4.17 -6.36 10.08
CA GLU A 32 4.59 -6.11 8.70
C GLU A 32 5.04 -4.66 8.49
N ALA A 33 4.24 -3.69 8.94
CA ALA A 33 4.55 -2.27 8.83
C ALA A 33 5.78 -1.86 9.67
N ILE A 34 5.95 -2.48 10.85
CA ILE A 34 7.14 -2.28 11.69
C ILE A 34 8.37 -2.82 10.97
N ALA A 35 8.33 -4.07 10.47
CA ALA A 35 9.45 -4.69 9.77
C ALA A 35 9.87 -3.88 8.53
N PHE A 36 8.93 -3.44 7.71
CA PHE A 36 9.24 -2.64 6.52
C PHE A 36 9.78 -1.25 6.83
N SER A 37 9.37 -0.63 7.94
CA SER A 37 9.96 0.62 8.40
C SER A 37 11.43 0.43 8.76
N ILE A 38 11.75 -0.66 9.47
CA ILE A 38 13.13 -1.01 9.83
C ILE A 38 13.97 -1.28 8.59
N ILE A 39 13.44 -2.02 7.62
CA ILE A 39 14.12 -2.28 6.33
C ILE A 39 14.39 -0.95 5.59
N ALA A 40 13.42 -0.03 5.58
CA ALA A 40 13.58 1.29 4.96
C ALA A 40 14.49 2.25 5.75
N GLY A 41 14.99 1.85 6.93
CA GLY A 41 15.85 2.68 7.77
C GLY A 41 15.12 3.84 8.46
N VAL A 42 13.81 3.71 8.71
CA VAL A 42 12.99 4.73 9.38
C VAL A 42 12.36 4.20 10.67
N ASP A 43 11.91 5.12 11.52
CA ASP A 43 11.20 4.79 12.75
C ASP A 43 9.90 3.97 12.45
N PRO A 44 9.63 2.87 13.18
CA PRO A 44 8.42 2.06 13.02
C PRO A 44 7.10 2.83 12.99
N LYS A 45 7.02 3.99 13.66
CA LYS A 45 5.83 4.85 13.61
C LYS A 45 5.48 5.30 12.19
N VAL A 46 6.47 5.47 11.32
CA VAL A 46 6.27 5.93 9.94
C VAL A 46 5.44 4.91 9.15
N GLY A 47 5.80 3.62 9.20
CA GLY A 47 5.03 2.57 8.53
C GLY A 47 3.65 2.36 9.14
N LEU A 48 3.50 2.45 10.46
CA LEU A 48 2.20 2.35 11.12
C LEU A 48 1.27 3.50 10.73
N TYR A 49 1.78 4.74 10.70
CA TYR A 49 1.02 5.89 10.22
C TYR A 49 0.67 5.77 8.73
N ALA A 50 1.61 5.33 7.90
CA ALA A 50 1.35 5.11 6.47
C ALA A 50 0.23 4.07 6.26
N SER A 51 0.31 2.92 6.93
CA SER A 51 -0.71 1.87 6.85
C SER A 51 -2.08 2.36 7.31
N PHE A 52 -2.16 3.07 8.44
CA PHE A 52 -3.41 3.64 8.93
C PHE A 52 -4.00 4.67 7.95
N CYS A 53 -3.21 5.67 7.54
CA CYS A 53 -3.67 6.74 6.67
C CYS A 53 -4.16 6.20 5.32
N ILE A 54 -3.39 5.29 4.70
CA ILE A 54 -3.77 4.69 3.41
C ILE A 54 -5.03 3.83 3.55
N ALA A 55 -5.14 3.00 4.60
CA ALA A 55 -6.33 2.18 4.81
C ALA A 55 -7.60 3.03 4.97
N VAL A 56 -7.53 4.12 5.74
CA VAL A 56 -8.64 5.07 5.90
C VAL A 56 -9.00 5.72 4.57
N VAL A 57 -8.02 6.28 3.84
CA VAL A 57 -8.27 6.95 2.55
C VAL A 57 -8.86 5.98 1.52
N ILE A 58 -8.30 4.78 1.38
CA ILE A 58 -8.72 3.79 0.40
C ILE A 58 -10.07 3.14 0.77
N SER A 59 -10.44 3.08 2.05
CA SER A 59 -11.78 2.63 2.44
C SER A 59 -12.91 3.51 1.87
N VAL A 60 -12.61 4.79 1.59
CA VAL A 60 -13.56 5.75 1.01
C VAL A 60 -13.34 5.94 -0.49
N ALA A 61 -12.07 6.10 -0.92
CA ALA A 61 -11.72 6.48 -2.29
C ALA A 61 -11.28 5.30 -3.17
N GLY A 62 -11.20 4.08 -2.62
CA GLY A 62 -10.72 2.89 -3.32
C GLY A 62 -11.70 2.38 -4.38
N GLY A 63 -11.15 1.90 -5.50
CA GLY A 63 -11.95 1.36 -6.61
C GLY A 63 -12.39 -0.09 -6.45
N ARG A 64 -11.89 -0.80 -5.43
CA ARG A 64 -12.16 -2.24 -5.22
C ARG A 64 -12.36 -2.56 -3.74
N PRO A 65 -13.62 -2.68 -3.28
CA PRO A 65 -13.94 -3.04 -1.89
C PRO A 65 -13.27 -4.34 -1.46
N GLY A 66 -12.81 -4.39 -0.21
CA GLY A 66 -12.12 -5.55 0.39
C GLY A 66 -10.63 -5.67 0.06
N MET A 67 -10.07 -4.82 -0.82
CA MET A 67 -8.63 -4.78 -1.06
C MET A 67 -7.93 -3.86 -0.06
N ILE A 68 -6.98 -4.42 0.69
CA ILE A 68 -6.21 -3.66 1.68
C ILE A 68 -5.02 -2.96 1.01
N SER A 69 -4.82 -1.69 1.35
CA SER A 69 -3.65 -0.91 0.95
C SER A 69 -2.96 -0.41 2.20
N ALA A 70 -1.66 -0.69 2.32
CA ALA A 70 -0.85 -0.41 3.50
C ALA A 70 0.65 -0.31 3.13
N ALA A 71 1.53 -0.19 4.12
CA ALA A 71 2.97 -0.27 3.90
C ALA A 71 3.37 -1.67 3.41
N THR A 72 4.10 -1.76 2.30
CA THR A 72 4.59 -3.01 1.72
C THR A 72 6.11 -2.97 1.50
N GLY A 73 6.75 -4.14 1.48
CA GLY A 73 8.17 -4.28 1.18
C GLY A 73 8.55 -3.73 -0.19
N ALA A 74 7.62 -3.80 -1.16
CA ALA A 74 7.80 -3.25 -2.50
C ALA A 74 8.10 -1.75 -2.49
N MET A 75 7.40 -0.97 -1.65
CA MET A 75 7.69 0.45 -1.51
C MET A 75 8.87 0.71 -0.57
N ALA A 76 8.99 -0.05 0.52
CA ALA A 76 10.07 0.15 1.49
C ALA A 76 11.46 -0.02 0.86
N LEU A 77 11.65 -1.08 0.07
CA LEU A 77 12.95 -1.38 -0.56
C LEU A 77 13.43 -0.31 -1.53
N VAL A 78 12.52 0.33 -2.26
CA VAL A 78 12.87 1.40 -3.22
C VAL A 78 13.21 2.70 -2.48
N MET A 79 12.76 2.86 -1.23
CA MET A 79 13.00 4.06 -0.43
C MET A 79 14.28 3.99 0.41
N VAL A 80 14.90 2.81 0.57
CA VAL A 80 16.08 2.59 1.42
C VAL A 80 17.21 3.57 1.09
N THR A 81 17.56 3.68 -0.20
CA THR A 81 18.65 4.54 -0.66
C THR A 81 18.31 6.02 -0.49
N LEU A 82 17.06 6.40 -0.79
CA LEU A 82 16.57 7.77 -0.62
C LEU A 82 16.66 8.22 0.85
N VAL A 83 16.22 7.37 1.78
CA VAL A 83 16.29 7.67 3.22
C VAL A 83 17.74 7.74 3.68
N LYS A 84 18.58 6.81 3.23
CA LYS A 84 20.00 6.76 3.63
C LYS A 84 20.77 7.99 3.16
N GLU A 85 20.49 8.49 1.96
CA GLU A 85 21.21 9.62 1.37
C GLU A 85 20.63 10.98 1.77
N TYR A 86 19.29 11.10 1.88
CA TYR A 86 18.61 12.40 2.02
C TYR A 86 17.68 12.50 3.25
N GLY A 87 17.47 11.40 3.98
CA GLY A 87 16.68 11.38 5.20
C GLY A 87 15.17 11.25 5.01
N LEU A 88 14.44 11.21 6.13
CA LEU A 88 13.00 10.97 6.19
C LEU A 88 12.18 12.04 5.45
N GLN A 89 12.61 13.30 5.47
CA GLN A 89 11.88 14.40 4.85
C GLN A 89 11.74 14.19 3.33
N TYR A 90 12.78 13.66 2.69
CA TYR A 90 12.76 13.36 1.27
C TYR A 90 11.88 12.15 0.94
N LEU A 91 11.81 11.15 1.81
CA LEU A 91 10.82 10.07 1.68
C LEU A 91 9.39 10.61 1.70
N LEU A 92 9.08 11.53 2.63
CA LEU A 92 7.75 12.14 2.72
C LEU A 92 7.43 12.96 1.47
N ALA A 93 8.38 13.77 1.00
CA ALA A 93 8.23 14.55 -0.23
C ALA A 93 8.01 13.64 -1.46
N ALA A 94 8.80 12.57 -1.59
CA ALA A 94 8.64 11.59 -2.67
C ALA A 94 7.29 10.86 -2.59
N THR A 95 6.79 10.56 -1.39
CA THR A 95 5.48 9.92 -1.19
C THR A 95 4.34 10.84 -1.62
N LEU A 96 4.39 12.12 -1.25
CA LEU A 96 3.41 13.12 -1.71
C LEU A 96 3.45 13.27 -3.23
N LEU A 97 4.65 13.37 -3.83
CA LEU A 97 4.82 13.42 -5.27
C LEU A 97 4.27 12.16 -5.94
N THR A 98 4.50 10.99 -5.37
CA THR A 98 3.97 9.71 -5.87
C THR A 98 2.44 9.72 -5.90
N GLY A 99 1.79 10.23 -4.84
CA GLY A 99 0.34 10.38 -4.81
C GLY A 99 -0.19 11.33 -5.90
N VAL A 100 0.50 12.45 -6.14
CA VAL A 100 0.15 13.39 -7.23
C VAL A 100 0.27 12.71 -8.59
N LEU A 101 1.38 11.98 -8.83
CA LEU A 101 1.58 11.24 -10.08
C LEU A 101 0.51 10.15 -10.28
N GLN A 102 0.11 9.46 -9.21
CA GLN A 102 -0.97 8.47 -9.24
C GLN A 102 -2.32 9.11 -9.59
N MET A 103 -2.64 10.28 -9.02
CA MET A 103 -3.87 11.02 -9.38
C MET A 103 -3.88 11.45 -10.84
N ILE A 104 -2.74 11.94 -11.36
CA ILE A 104 -2.60 12.30 -12.79
C ILE A 104 -2.77 11.06 -13.67
N ALA A 105 -2.11 9.95 -13.34
CA ALA A 105 -2.24 8.70 -14.09
C ALA A 105 -3.68 8.15 -14.08
N GLY A 106 -4.38 8.30 -12.95
CA GLY A 106 -5.81 7.98 -12.81
C GLY A 106 -6.69 8.86 -13.69
N ALA A 107 -6.46 10.18 -13.69
CA ALA A 107 -7.19 11.13 -14.53
C ALA A 107 -7.00 10.86 -16.02
N LEU A 108 -5.79 10.47 -16.44
CA LEU A 108 -5.46 10.06 -17.80
C LEU A 108 -5.90 8.62 -18.14
N ARG A 109 -6.51 7.89 -17.19
CA ARG A 109 -6.99 6.51 -17.34
C ARG A 109 -5.90 5.53 -17.80
N LEU A 110 -4.67 5.72 -17.34
CA LEU A 110 -3.52 4.89 -17.75
C LEU A 110 -3.56 3.46 -17.18
N GLY A 111 -4.58 3.10 -16.38
CA GLY A 111 -4.73 1.76 -15.81
C GLY A 111 -4.79 0.64 -16.86
N SER A 112 -5.32 0.91 -18.07
CA SER A 112 -5.32 -0.08 -19.15
C SER A 112 -3.91 -0.38 -19.69
N LEU A 113 -2.97 0.57 -19.57
CA LEU A 113 -1.59 0.40 -20.01
C LEU A 113 -0.81 -0.56 -19.11
N MET A 114 -1.27 -0.84 -17.89
CA MET A 114 -0.63 -1.85 -17.03
C MET A 114 -0.60 -3.24 -17.68
N ARG A 115 -1.49 -3.52 -18.64
CA ARG A 115 -1.48 -4.77 -19.42
C ARG A 115 -0.27 -4.90 -20.35
N LEU A 116 0.44 -3.80 -20.64
CA LEU A 116 1.63 -3.78 -21.48
C LEU A 116 2.90 -4.19 -20.70
N ILE A 117 2.85 -4.22 -19.36
CA ILE A 117 3.98 -4.65 -18.55
C ILE A 117 4.17 -6.16 -18.75
N SER A 118 5.37 -6.57 -19.16
CA SER A 118 5.66 -7.97 -19.43
C SER A 118 5.65 -8.80 -18.14
N ARG A 119 5.17 -10.05 -18.23
CA ARG A 119 5.19 -10.98 -17.09
C ARG A 119 6.61 -11.20 -16.56
N SER A 120 7.61 -11.22 -17.43
CA SER A 120 9.01 -11.38 -17.04
C SER A 120 9.50 -10.26 -16.13
N VAL A 121 9.09 -9.01 -16.37
CA VAL A 121 9.44 -7.87 -15.50
C VAL A 121 8.78 -8.01 -14.13
N VAL A 122 7.49 -8.37 -14.09
CA VAL A 122 6.77 -8.57 -12.82
C VAL A 122 7.37 -9.71 -12.01
N THR A 123 7.61 -10.87 -12.63
CA THR A 123 8.23 -12.03 -11.96
C THR A 123 9.64 -11.72 -11.49
N GLY A 124 10.45 -11.03 -12.32
CA GLY A 124 11.79 -10.59 -11.95
C GLY A 124 11.77 -9.65 -10.74
N PHE A 125 10.86 -8.67 -10.74
CA PHE A 125 10.67 -7.75 -9.62
C PHE A 125 10.28 -8.48 -8.33
N VAL A 126 9.32 -9.42 -8.39
CA VAL A 126 8.88 -10.20 -7.22
C VAL A 126 10.01 -11.08 -6.69
N ASN A 127 10.79 -11.74 -7.56
CA ASN A 127 11.93 -12.55 -7.15
C ASN A 127 13.02 -11.71 -6.49
N ALA A 128 13.36 -10.55 -7.10
CA ALA A 128 14.34 -9.62 -6.54
C ALA A 128 13.88 -9.10 -5.16
N LEU A 129 12.60 -8.74 -5.04
CA LEU A 129 12.00 -8.30 -3.77
C LEU A 129 12.13 -9.39 -2.69
N ALA A 130 11.82 -10.64 -3.00
CA ALA A 130 11.94 -11.74 -2.04
C ALA A 130 13.40 -11.94 -1.58
N ILE A 131 14.36 -11.92 -2.52
CA ILE A 131 15.79 -12.05 -2.21
C ILE A 131 16.26 -10.86 -1.36
N LEU A 132 15.85 -9.63 -1.69
CA LEU A 132 16.24 -8.43 -0.95
C LEU A 132 15.66 -8.41 0.46
N ILE A 133 14.40 -8.85 0.65
CA ILE A 133 13.82 -9.00 1.99
C ILE A 133 14.63 -10.01 2.81
N PHE A 134 15.00 -11.15 2.21
CA PHE A 134 15.80 -12.18 2.87
C PHE A 134 17.20 -11.64 3.25
N MET A 135 17.87 -10.94 2.33
CA MET A 135 19.17 -10.32 2.60
C MET A 135 19.10 -9.24 3.68
N ALA A 136 17.97 -8.51 3.80
CA ALA A 136 17.79 -7.52 4.85
C ALA A 136 17.65 -8.12 6.27
N GLN A 137 17.54 -9.45 6.38
CA GLN A 137 17.51 -10.16 7.68
C GLN A 137 18.89 -10.70 8.12
N LEU A 138 19.92 -10.65 7.26
CA LEU A 138 21.28 -11.11 7.54
C LEU A 138 22.12 -9.99 8.19
#